data_AF-A0A2U9BDL9-F1
#
_entry.id   AF-A0A2U9BDL9-F1
#
_cell.length_a   1.000
_cell.length_b   1.000
_cell.length_c   1.000
_cell.angle_alpha   90.00
_cell.angle_beta   90.00
_cell.angle_gamma   90.00
#
_symmetry.space_group_name_H-M   'P 1'
#
loop_
_entity.id
_entity.type
_entity.pdbx_description
1 polymer ?
#
loop_
_entity_poly.entity_id
_entity_poly.type
_entity_poly.pdbx_seq_one_letter_code
_entity_poly.pdbx_strand_id
1 'polypeptide(L)'
;MAPRQRWKLKRYGRVVPGSREEGGMQPWEVFEANGGKPEIVLTIVEPGYMLVLQGQESLDTIPLLCGSDFLRVHQKSDNLMFRVTVEGESRMIRMQFEGSCRAEAVKECSSAVDKLTEYMPVTTQDQAPPSHNQPPADVSAPGTQVAHLTIQYKKLLYCKQH
;
A
#
# COMPACT_ATOMS: atom_id res chain seq x y z
N MET A 1 3.57 -10.46 22.84
CA MET A 1 3.00 -11.05 21.61
C MET A 1 3.75 -10.44 20.44
N ALA A 2 4.35 -11.23 19.56
CA ALA A 2 4.97 -10.67 18.36
C ALA A 2 3.89 -10.05 17.45
N PRO A 3 4.10 -8.87 16.85
CA PRO A 3 3.12 -8.28 15.95
C PRO A 3 2.89 -9.24 14.77
N ARG A 4 1.62 -9.43 14.38
CA ARG A 4 1.29 -10.18 13.16
C ARG A 4 1.97 -9.49 11.98
N GLN A 5 2.66 -10.27 11.17
CA GLN A 5 3.37 -9.80 9.97
C GLN A 5 2.81 -10.41 8.69
N ARG A 6 1.75 -11.23 8.79
CA ARG A 6 1.21 -12.03 7.69
C ARG A 6 -0.31 -12.02 7.71
N TRP A 7 -0.92 -11.82 6.54
CA TRP A 7 -2.36 -11.80 6.35
C TRP A 7 -2.74 -12.54 5.08
N LYS A 8 -3.85 -13.29 5.14
CA LYS A 8 -4.40 -13.95 3.96
C LYS A 8 -5.26 -12.99 3.16
N LEU A 9 -5.13 -13.07 1.84
CA LEU A 9 -5.91 -12.29 0.90
C LEU A 9 -6.87 -13.21 0.16
N LYS A 10 -8.12 -12.79 0.07
CA LYS A 10 -9.11 -13.42 -0.80
C LYS A 10 -8.78 -13.16 -2.28
N ARG A 11 -8.35 -11.92 -2.57
CA ARG A 11 -8.08 -11.44 -3.92
C ARG A 11 -6.94 -10.43 -3.90
N TYR A 12 -6.05 -10.55 -4.88
CA TYR A 12 -5.03 -9.57 -5.20
C TYR A 12 -5.22 -9.11 -6.63
N GLY A 13 -5.10 -7.81 -6.90
CA GLY A 13 -5.21 -7.27 -8.25
C GLY A 13 -4.21 -6.16 -8.48
N ARG A 14 -3.67 -6.09 -9.69
CA ARG A 14 -2.79 -5.01 -10.13
C ARG A 14 -3.15 -4.56 -11.53
N VAL A 15 -2.96 -3.29 -11.79
CA VAL A 15 -3.10 -2.74 -13.15
C VAL A 15 -1.87 -3.12 -13.97
N VAL A 16 -2.11 -3.67 -15.16
CA VAL A 16 -1.04 -4.04 -16.09
C VAL A 16 -0.55 -2.79 -16.83
N PRO A 17 0.73 -2.42 -16.72
CA PRO A 17 1.28 -1.30 -17.49
C PRO A 17 1.29 -1.59 -18.99
N GLY A 18 1.04 -0.57 -19.81
CA GLY A 18 1.20 -0.65 -21.27
C GLY A 18 0.07 -1.34 -22.05
N SER A 19 -0.82 -2.10 -21.39
CA SER A 19 -2.04 -2.59 -22.03
C SER A 19 -3.16 -1.57 -21.84
N ARG A 20 -3.61 -0.98 -22.95
CA ARG A 20 -4.87 -0.22 -23.00
C ARG A 20 -5.88 -1.08 -23.74
N GLU A 21 -6.99 -1.38 -23.10
CA GLU A 21 -8.14 -1.93 -23.84
C GLU A 21 -8.68 -0.87 -24.81
N GLU A 22 -9.37 -1.31 -25.86
CA GLU A 22 -10.13 -0.42 -26.75
C GLU A 22 -11.19 0.31 -25.92
N GLY A 23 -10.91 1.56 -25.54
CA GLY A 23 -11.69 2.31 -24.56
C GLY A 23 -10.85 3.06 -23.52
N GLY A 24 -9.53 2.83 -23.50
CA GLY A 24 -8.57 3.61 -22.69
C GLY A 24 -8.51 3.19 -21.22
N MET A 25 -9.28 2.19 -20.80
CA MET A 25 -9.18 1.60 -19.47
C MET A 25 -7.97 0.65 -19.41
N GLN A 26 -7.16 0.77 -18.36
CA GLN A 26 -6.07 -0.16 -18.12
C GLN A 26 -6.65 -1.44 -17.48
N PRO A 27 -6.34 -2.63 -18.00
CA PRO A 27 -6.89 -3.88 -17.50
C PRO A 27 -6.27 -4.25 -16.16
N TRP A 28 -7.09 -4.88 -15.31
CA TRP A 28 -6.66 -5.44 -14.03
C TRP A 28 -6.28 -6.91 -14.21
N GLU A 29 -5.05 -7.26 -13.86
CA GLU A 29 -4.67 -8.65 -13.61
C GLU A 29 -5.12 -9.02 -12.20
N VAL A 30 -5.93 -10.08 -12.07
CA VAL A 30 -6.58 -10.46 -10.81
C VAL A 30 -6.22 -11.90 -10.45
N PHE A 31 -5.74 -12.06 -9.22
CA PHE A 31 -5.38 -13.32 -8.58
C PHE A 31 -6.38 -13.62 -7.46
N GLU A 32 -6.85 -14.86 -7.41
CA GLU A 32 -7.79 -15.33 -6.40
C GLU A 32 -7.31 -16.65 -5.77
N ALA A 33 -7.56 -16.79 -4.47
CA ALA A 33 -7.27 -18.01 -3.70
C ALA A 33 -8.46 -18.98 -3.74
N ASN A 34 -9.03 -19.26 -4.91
CA ASN A 34 -10.17 -20.16 -5.11
C ASN A 34 -9.84 -21.30 -6.10
N GLY A 35 -10.74 -22.27 -6.21
CA GLY A 35 -10.65 -23.31 -7.25
C GLY A 35 -9.39 -24.19 -7.16
N GLY A 36 -8.91 -24.47 -5.94
CA GLY A 36 -7.70 -25.26 -5.71
C GLY A 36 -6.38 -24.50 -5.92
N LYS A 37 -6.42 -23.21 -6.22
CA LYS A 37 -5.23 -22.36 -6.27
C LYS A 37 -4.64 -22.17 -4.87
N PRO A 38 -3.31 -21.99 -4.74
CA PRO A 38 -2.69 -21.68 -3.46
C PRO A 38 -3.22 -20.39 -2.84
N GLU A 39 -3.10 -20.29 -1.52
CA GLU A 39 -3.40 -19.08 -0.76
C GLU A 39 -2.55 -17.90 -1.23
N ILE A 40 -3.14 -16.71 -1.21
CA ILE A 40 -2.42 -15.45 -1.43
C ILE A 40 -2.13 -14.85 -0.06
N VAL A 41 -0.87 -14.55 0.22
CA VAL A 41 -0.42 -14.06 1.53
C VAL A 41 0.34 -12.75 1.38
N LEU A 42 -0.17 -11.72 2.06
CA LEU A 42 0.54 -10.47 2.32
C LEU A 42 1.48 -10.68 3.50
N THR A 43 2.76 -10.33 3.35
CA THR A 43 3.75 -10.35 4.43
C THR A 43 4.49 -9.02 4.51
N ILE A 44 4.67 -8.49 5.72
CA ILE A 44 5.54 -7.33 5.96
C ILE A 44 6.76 -7.81 6.75
N VAL A 45 7.95 -7.66 6.17
CA VAL A 45 9.22 -8.08 6.79
C VAL A 45 10.11 -6.88 7.09
N GLU A 46 10.97 -7.01 8.10
CA GLU A 46 12.06 -6.08 8.33
C GLU A 46 13.10 -6.19 7.19
N PRO A 47 13.67 -5.06 6.69
CA PRO A 47 13.64 -3.71 7.25
C PRO A 47 12.45 -2.82 6.83
N GLY A 48 11.36 -3.36 6.28
CA GLY A 48 10.20 -2.60 5.81
C GLY A 48 9.87 -2.90 4.36
N TYR A 49 9.67 -4.17 4.06
CA TYR A 49 9.25 -4.66 2.76
C TYR A 49 7.89 -5.33 2.86
N MET A 50 7.07 -5.07 1.86
CA MET A 50 5.82 -5.77 1.64
C MET A 50 6.01 -6.81 0.54
N LEU A 51 5.59 -8.03 0.82
CA LEU A 51 5.66 -9.17 -0.08
C LEU A 51 4.25 -9.70 -0.28
N VAL A 52 3.87 -9.98 -1.52
CA VAL A 52 2.64 -10.68 -1.86
C VAL A 52 3.02 -11.96 -2.58
N LEU A 53 2.70 -13.09 -1.96
CA LEU A 53 3.03 -14.41 -2.49
C LEU A 53 1.75 -15.20 -2.78
N GLN A 54 1.74 -16.00 -3.85
CA GLN A 54 0.75 -17.05 -4.06
C GLN A 54 1.45 -18.41 -4.10
N GLY A 55 1.32 -19.19 -3.02
CA GLY A 55 2.07 -20.44 -2.86
C GLY A 55 3.59 -20.19 -2.76
N GLN A 56 4.34 -20.55 -3.81
CA GLN A 56 5.79 -20.29 -3.92
C GLN A 56 6.12 -19.14 -4.88
N GLU A 57 5.13 -18.61 -5.59
CA GLU A 57 5.31 -17.53 -6.56
C GLU A 57 5.23 -16.17 -5.87
N SER A 58 6.16 -15.28 -6.22
CA SER A 58 6.11 -13.88 -5.78
C SER A 58 5.31 -13.05 -6.77
N LEU A 59 4.14 -12.58 -6.35
CA LEU A 59 3.31 -11.67 -7.15
C LEU A 59 3.91 -10.26 -7.14
N ASP A 60 4.26 -9.72 -5.96
CA ASP A 60 4.85 -8.39 -5.84
C ASP A 60 5.77 -8.26 -4.61
N THR A 61 6.80 -7.42 -4.74
CA THR A 61 7.67 -6.99 -3.65
C THR A 61 7.77 -5.47 -3.68
N ILE A 62 7.43 -4.80 -2.59
CA ILE A 62 7.32 -3.33 -2.53
C ILE A 62 8.06 -2.80 -1.30
N PRO A 63 9.03 -1.89 -1.47
CA PRO A 63 9.66 -1.21 -0.34
C PRO A 63 8.66 -0.25 0.31
N LEU A 64 8.47 -0.35 1.63
CA LEU A 64 7.57 0.52 2.39
C LEU A 64 8.24 1.83 2.80
N LEU A 65 9.55 1.83 3.01
CA LEU A 65 10.29 3.01 3.47
C LEU A 65 10.67 3.99 2.36
N CYS A 66 9.88 4.05 1.29
CA CYS A 66 10.02 5.05 0.23
C CYS A 66 9.21 6.32 0.55
N GLY A 67 9.62 7.47 0.01
CA GLY A 67 8.94 8.75 0.24
C GLY A 67 7.45 8.71 -0.16
N SER A 68 6.64 9.61 0.40
CA SER A 68 5.17 9.68 0.18
C SER A 68 4.74 9.90 -1.28
N ASP A 69 5.67 10.35 -2.11
CA ASP A 69 5.44 10.55 -3.56
C ASP A 69 5.58 9.23 -4.34
N PHE A 70 6.29 8.25 -3.79
CA PHE A 70 6.46 6.93 -4.40
C PHE A 70 5.33 5.98 -4.03
N LEU A 71 4.90 5.94 -2.76
CA LEU A 71 3.88 4.99 -2.31
C LEU A 71 2.79 5.69 -1.50
N ARG A 72 1.55 5.51 -1.95
CA ARG A 72 0.36 5.95 -1.22
C ARG A 72 -0.55 4.78 -0.93
N VAL A 73 -1.07 4.74 0.29
CA VAL A 73 -1.93 3.65 0.76
C VAL A 73 -3.26 4.22 1.23
N HIS A 74 -4.33 3.58 0.79
CA HIS A 74 -5.68 3.91 1.18
C HIS A 74 -6.43 2.66 1.63
N GLN A 75 -6.98 2.69 2.84
CA GLN A 75 -7.85 1.66 3.38
C GLN A 75 -9.31 2.00 3.14
N LYS A 76 -10.06 1.02 2.63
CA LYS A 76 -11.51 1.06 2.52
C LYS A 76 -12.10 -0.28 2.94
N SER A 77 -12.68 -0.34 4.14
CA SER A 77 -13.27 -1.57 4.69
C SER A 77 -12.25 -2.73 4.72
N ASP A 78 -12.54 -3.85 4.07
CA ASP A 78 -11.71 -5.05 3.94
C ASP A 78 -10.70 -4.95 2.77
N ASN A 79 -10.50 -3.76 2.21
CA ASN A 79 -9.60 -3.54 1.08
C ASN A 79 -8.47 -2.55 1.44
N LEU A 80 -7.29 -2.84 0.90
CA LEU A 80 -6.18 -1.90 0.80
C LEU A 80 -5.88 -1.59 -0.66
N MET A 81 -5.75 -0.30 -0.97
CA MET A 81 -5.35 0.22 -2.26
C MET A 81 -3.97 0.84 -2.15
N PHE A 82 -3.05 0.38 -3.00
CA PHE A 82 -1.72 0.97 -3.13
C PHE A 82 -1.61 1.66 -4.48
N ARG A 83 -1.06 2.87 -4.46
CA ARG A 83 -0.55 3.55 -5.64
C ARG A 83 0.96 3.60 -5.52
N VAL A 84 1.65 2.89 -6.40
CA VAL A 84 3.12 2.95 -6.51
C VAL A 84 3.46 3.80 -7.72
N THR A 85 4.29 4.82 -7.55
CA THR A 85 4.70 5.74 -8.62
C THR A 85 6.21 5.75 -8.74
N VAL A 86 6.71 5.42 -9.93
CA VAL A 86 8.14 5.36 -10.27
C VAL A 86 8.34 6.17 -11.53
N GLU A 87 9.22 7.18 -11.49
CA GLU A 87 9.55 8.02 -12.66
C GLU A 87 8.34 8.62 -13.40
N GLY A 88 7.24 8.90 -12.68
CA GLY A 88 6.01 9.46 -13.24
C GLY A 88 5.01 8.41 -13.73
N GLU A 89 5.37 7.14 -13.75
CA GLU A 89 4.47 6.03 -14.04
C GLU A 89 3.85 5.47 -12.75
N SER A 90 2.52 5.43 -12.70
CA SER A 90 1.76 4.95 -11.55
C SER A 90 1.15 3.59 -11.83
N ARG A 91 1.47 2.59 -11.00
CA ARG A 91 0.75 1.31 -10.93
C ARG A 91 -0.21 1.29 -9.75
N MET A 92 -1.44 0.82 -10.00
CA MET A 92 -2.46 0.64 -8.96
C MET A 92 -2.52 -0.83 -8.55
N ILE A 93 -2.55 -1.07 -7.25
CA ILE A 93 -2.67 -2.39 -6.65
C ILE A 93 -3.84 -2.38 -5.67
N ARG A 94 -4.60 -3.46 -5.64
CA ARG A 94 -5.75 -3.69 -4.77
C ARG A 94 -5.63 -5.03 -4.07
N MET A 95 -5.81 -5.02 -2.76
CA MET A 95 -5.79 -6.22 -1.91
C MET A 95 -7.13 -6.32 -1.19
N GLN A 96 -7.76 -7.48 -1.23
CA GLN A 96 -8.94 -7.79 -0.41
C GLN A 96 -8.59 -8.88 0.60
N PHE A 97 -8.80 -8.58 1.88
CA PHE A 97 -8.48 -9.48 2.97
C PHE A 97 -9.46 -10.65 3.06
N GLU A 98 -8.95 -11.79 3.47
CA GLU A 98 -9.76 -12.98 3.74
C GLU A 98 -10.35 -12.95 5.16
N GLY A 99 -11.51 -13.57 5.32
CA GLY A 99 -12.18 -13.83 6.60
C GLY A 99 -13.40 -14.71 6.39
N SER A 100 -13.85 -15.42 7.43
CA SER A 100 -15.08 -16.23 7.39
C SER A 100 -16.33 -15.39 7.14
N CYS A 101 -16.27 -14.10 7.51
CA CYS A 101 -17.29 -13.11 7.24
C CYS A 101 -16.65 -11.74 6.96
N ARG A 102 -17.45 -10.79 6.46
CA ARG A 102 -16.99 -9.42 6.18
C ARG A 102 -16.40 -8.72 7.40
N ALA A 103 -16.97 -8.92 8.59
CA ALA A 103 -16.47 -8.29 9.81
C ALA A 103 -15.07 -8.79 10.18
N GLU A 104 -14.82 -10.09 10.02
CA GLU A 104 -13.49 -10.67 10.23
C GLU A 104 -12.49 -10.17 9.18
N ALA A 105 -12.86 -10.13 7.90
CA ALA A 105 -12.00 -9.60 6.84
C ALA A 105 -11.61 -8.13 7.08
N VAL A 106 -12.54 -7.31 7.59
CA VAL A 106 -12.26 -5.92 8.00
C VAL A 106 -11.28 -5.87 9.18
N LYS A 107 -11.42 -6.77 10.15
CA LYS A 107 -10.50 -6.86 11.29
C LYS A 107 -9.08 -7.25 10.85
N GLU A 108 -8.96 -8.23 9.97
CA GLU A 108 -7.66 -8.64 9.41
C GLU A 108 -7.02 -7.48 8.63
N CYS A 109 -7.80 -6.80 7.76
CA CYS A 109 -7.37 -5.59 7.06
C CYS A 109 -6.87 -4.50 8.02
N SER A 110 -7.62 -4.22 9.08
CA SER A 110 -7.26 -3.19 10.06
C SER A 110 -5.97 -3.55 10.80
N SER A 111 -5.77 -4.82 11.17
CA SER A 111 -4.52 -5.25 11.80
C SER A 111 -3.30 -5.14 10.86
N ALA A 112 -3.50 -5.27 9.54
CA ALA A 112 -2.46 -5.00 8.56
C ALA A 112 -2.15 -3.50 8.45
N VAL A 113 -3.18 -2.65 8.55
CA VAL A 113 -2.99 -1.20 8.62
C VAL A 113 -2.20 -0.81 9.87
N ASP A 114 -2.53 -1.35 11.03
CA ASP A 114 -1.78 -1.09 12.27
C ASP A 114 -0.29 -1.35 12.05
N LYS A 115 0.08 -2.48 11.43
CA LYS A 115 1.48 -2.77 11.10
C LYS A 115 2.05 -1.85 10.01
N LEU A 116 1.30 -1.50 8.99
CA LEU A 116 1.74 -0.57 7.93
C LEU A 116 2.03 0.84 8.47
N THR A 117 1.27 1.29 9.47
CA THR A 117 1.44 2.62 10.08
C THR A 117 2.77 2.79 10.81
N GLU A 118 3.46 1.69 11.13
CA GLU A 118 4.84 1.73 11.64
C GLU A 118 5.85 2.18 10.57
N TYR A 119 5.54 2.03 9.27
CA TYR A 119 6.44 2.35 8.17
C TYR A 119 6.02 3.59 7.37
N MET A 120 4.72 3.84 7.23
CA MET A 120 4.17 4.94 6.40
C MET A 120 2.76 5.37 6.84
N PRO A 121 2.33 6.60 6.51
CA PRO A 121 0.94 6.99 6.72
C PRO A 121 -0.01 6.20 5.81
N VAL A 122 -1.13 5.76 6.38
CA VAL A 122 -2.23 5.12 5.65
C VAL A 122 -3.45 6.03 5.76
N THR A 123 -4.06 6.36 4.63
CA THR A 123 -5.30 7.13 4.62
C THR A 123 -6.50 6.19 4.77
N THR A 124 -7.49 6.55 5.58
CA THR A 124 -8.73 5.77 5.74
C THR A 124 -9.92 6.56 5.21
N GLN A 125 -10.99 5.87 4.79
CA GLN A 125 -12.19 6.52 4.26
C GLN A 125 -12.84 7.52 5.27
N ASP A 126 -12.67 7.30 6.58
CA ASP A 126 -13.18 8.19 7.63
C ASP A 126 -12.31 9.44 7.85
N GLN A 127 -11.13 9.52 7.22
CA GLN A 127 -10.22 10.66 7.29
C GLN A 127 -10.24 11.54 6.03
N ALA A 128 -11.31 11.49 5.23
CA ALA A 128 -11.50 12.49 4.18
C ALA A 128 -11.39 13.91 4.80
N PRO A 129 -10.47 14.78 4.33
CA PRO A 129 -10.42 16.14 4.83
C PRO A 129 -11.78 16.81 4.62
N PRO A 130 -12.27 17.66 5.54
CA PRO A 130 -13.35 18.57 5.23
C PRO A 130 -12.95 19.35 3.97
N SER A 131 -13.92 19.54 3.07
CA SER A 131 -13.71 20.20 1.79
C SER A 131 -12.91 21.49 1.94
N HIS A 132 -11.90 21.65 1.08
CA HIS A 132 -11.00 22.79 1.02
C HIS A 132 -11.76 24.05 0.60
N ASN A 133 -12.38 24.73 1.58
CA ASN A 133 -12.98 26.06 1.45
C ASN A 133 -12.60 26.94 2.65
N GLN A 134 -11.34 26.92 3.08
CA GLN A 134 -10.83 27.93 4.02
C GLN A 134 -9.57 28.61 3.47
N PRO A 135 -9.52 29.96 3.44
CA PRO A 135 -8.30 30.70 3.10
C PRO A 135 -7.21 30.49 4.17
N PRO A 136 -5.92 30.60 3.81
CA PRO A 136 -4.84 30.35 4.74
C PRO A 136 -4.75 31.50 5.77
N ALA A 137 -4.81 31.15 7.05
CA ALA A 137 -4.33 32.02 8.11
C ALA A 137 -2.85 31.70 8.38
N ASP A 138 -2.08 32.78 8.43
CA ASP A 138 -0.63 32.85 8.50
C ASP A 138 -0.04 32.42 9.87
N VAL A 139 1.30 32.32 9.88
CA VAL A 139 2.25 32.30 11.02
C VAL A 139 2.92 30.96 11.43
N SER A 140 4.08 30.72 10.81
CA SER A 140 5.45 30.63 11.38
C SER A 140 5.75 29.87 12.68
N ALA A 141 6.66 28.87 12.63
CA ALA A 141 8.08 28.99 13.08
C ALA A 141 8.89 27.69 12.82
N PRO A 142 10.23 27.75 12.65
CA PRO A 142 11.07 26.65 12.16
C PRO A 142 11.83 25.91 13.27
N GLY A 143 12.04 24.60 13.10
CA GLY A 143 12.97 23.85 13.94
C GLY A 143 13.20 22.41 13.46
N THR A 144 14.45 22.07 13.14
CA THR A 144 14.96 20.71 12.85
C THR A 144 14.82 20.21 11.40
N GLN A 145 15.48 20.88 10.45
CA GLN A 145 15.50 20.45 9.03
C GLN A 145 16.69 19.55 8.65
N VAL A 146 17.77 19.47 9.43
CA VAL A 146 19.01 18.83 8.94
C VAL A 146 18.96 17.29 8.99
N ALA A 147 18.49 16.70 10.09
CA ALA A 147 18.40 15.23 10.22
C ALA A 147 17.31 14.61 9.32
N HIS A 148 16.20 15.34 9.12
CA HIS A 148 15.12 14.90 8.25
C HIS A 148 15.57 14.83 6.79
N LEU A 149 16.31 15.83 6.31
CA LEU A 149 16.78 15.88 4.92
C LEU A 149 17.74 14.72 4.61
N THR A 150 18.68 14.37 5.50
CA THR A 150 19.60 13.25 5.25
C THR A 150 18.90 11.89 5.19
N ILE A 151 17.87 11.68 6.02
CA ILE A 151 17.05 10.46 5.99
C ILE A 151 16.22 10.40 4.69
N GLN A 152 15.62 11.52 4.27
CA GLN A 152 14.87 11.61 3.02
C GLN A 152 15.77 11.32 1.81
N TYR A 153 16.99 11.88 1.76
CA TYR A 153 17.93 11.63 0.66
C TYR A 153 18.35 10.16 0.58
N LYS A 154 18.64 9.50 1.71
CA LYS A 154 18.96 8.07 1.72
C LYS A 154 17.77 7.19 1.30
N LYS A 155 16.55 7.53 1.74
CA LYS A 155 15.31 6.85 1.29
C LYS A 155 15.09 7.03 -0.22
N LEU A 156 15.26 8.24 -0.74
CA LEU A 156 15.15 8.52 -2.18
C LEU A 156 16.19 7.77 -3.02
N LEU A 157 17.45 7.68 -2.56
CA LEU A 157 18.48 6.91 -3.26
C LEU A 157 18.15 5.41 -3.27
N TYR A 158 17.61 4.86 -2.18
CA TYR A 158 17.21 3.45 -2.11
C TYR A 158 16.09 3.11 -3.12
N CYS A 159 15.10 3.99 -3.24
CA CYS A 159 13.98 3.81 -4.15
C CYS A 159 14.31 4.10 -5.62
N LYS A 160 15.50 4.63 -5.92
CA LYS A 160 16.01 4.83 -7.29
C LYS A 160 16.89 3.69 -7.79
N GLN A 161 17.27 2.76 -6.92
CA GLN A 161 18.16 1.64 -7.27
C GLN A 161 17.41 0.35 -7.64
N HIS A 162 16.08 0.34 -7.53
CA HIS A 162 15.20 -0.80 -7.80
C HIS A 162 13.90 -0.31 -8.44
#